data_AF-A0A1G7N5E2-F1
#
_entry.id   AF-A0A1G7N5E2-F1
#
_cell.length_a   1.000
_cell.length_b   1.000
_cell.length_c   1.000
_cell.angle_alpha   90.00
_cell.angle_beta   90.00
_cell.angle_gamma   90.00
#
_symmetry.space_group_name_H-M   'P 1'
#
loop_
_entity.id
_entity.type
_entity.pdbx_description
1 polymer ?
#
loop_
_entity_poly.entity_id
_entity_poly.type
_entity_poly.pdbx_seq_one_letter_code
_entity_poly.pdbx_strand_id
1 'polypeptide(L)'
;MNTILRHAACAVALLAATAAQATTYQYSYTFADGNVASGTFDGTANGNLITDLTNITAFANGVAFKTQYGEVATTIFNYASDMWGGAAGGAVASFDGTANNLLFTGGTRQPGGGFFYGSTLNLGPRMTNLLGAGVTPWGSTGGAYSAARWSVSAVPEPATYGMLLGGLGLVGLMARRRRAA
;
A
#
# COMPACT_ATOMS: atom_id res chain seq x y z
N MET A 1 44.99 3.82 22.54
CA MET A 1 43.97 3.31 21.58
C MET A 1 42.78 4.28 21.49
N ASN A 2 43.02 5.34 20.71
CA ASN A 2 42.16 6.15 19.85
C ASN A 2 40.66 6.26 20.17
N THR A 3 40.32 7.34 20.89
CA THR A 3 38.97 7.93 20.98
C THR A 3 38.29 8.11 19.61
N ILE A 4 39.07 8.34 18.55
CA ILE A 4 38.56 8.50 17.17
C ILE A 4 37.89 7.22 16.64
N LEU A 5 38.44 6.03 16.92
CA LEU A 5 37.83 4.75 16.51
C LEU A 5 36.50 4.48 17.22
N ARG A 6 36.34 4.96 18.47
CA ARG A 6 35.09 4.81 19.24
C ARG A 6 33.95 5.68 18.70
N HIS A 7 34.25 6.90 18.24
CA HIS A 7 33.25 7.78 17.66
C HIS A 7 32.84 7.32 16.25
N ALA A 8 33.79 6.81 15.46
CA ALA A 8 33.50 6.22 14.15
C ALA A 8 32.57 4.99 14.25
N ALA A 9 32.75 4.13 15.26
CA ALA A 9 31.90 2.97 15.48
C ALA A 9 30.44 3.35 15.85
N CYS A 10 30.23 4.38 16.67
CA CYS A 10 28.88 4.88 16.97
C CYS A 10 28.20 5.50 15.75
N ALA A 11 28.93 6.24 14.91
CA ALA A 11 28.38 6.84 13.69
C ALA A 11 27.95 5.77 12.67
N VAL A 12 28.71 4.69 12.52
CA VAL A 12 28.37 3.56 11.63
C VAL A 12 27.15 2.78 12.15
N ALA A 13 27.01 2.60 13.46
CA ALA A 13 25.83 1.95 14.06
C ALA A 13 24.54 2.77 13.91
N LEU A 14 24.64 4.12 13.89
CA LEU A 14 23.51 5.02 13.63
C LEU A 14 23.11 5.07 12.14
N LEU A 15 24.04 4.78 11.22
CA LEU A 15 23.79 4.78 9.77
C LEU A 15 23.26 3.44 9.23
N ALA A 16 23.41 2.34 9.98
CA ALA A 16 23.04 0.99 9.52
C ALA A 16 21.54 0.64 9.62
N ALA A 17 20.67 1.56 10.05
CA ALA A 17 19.28 1.27 10.37
C ALA A 17 18.24 1.62 9.27
N THR A 18 18.66 1.84 8.02
CA THR A 18 17.73 2.13 6.90
C THR A 18 17.64 0.94 5.93
N ALA A 19 17.28 -0.23 6.44
CA ALA A 19 16.68 -1.22 5.55
C ALA A 19 15.32 -0.66 5.14
N ALA A 20 15.12 -0.37 3.84
CA ALA A 20 13.80 -0.06 3.30
C ALA A 20 12.92 -1.30 3.47
N GLN A 21 12.24 -1.39 4.61
CA GLN A 21 11.25 -2.42 4.89
C GLN A 21 9.94 -2.00 4.22
N ALA A 22 9.25 -2.97 3.60
CA ALA A 22 7.93 -2.72 3.04
C ALA A 22 7.00 -2.30 4.18
N THR A 23 6.50 -1.07 4.10
CA THR A 23 5.59 -0.51 5.10
C THR A 23 4.17 -0.90 4.72
N THR A 24 3.36 -1.29 5.70
CA THR A 24 1.93 -1.48 5.48
C THR A 24 1.24 -0.13 5.32
N TYR A 25 0.50 0.03 4.23
CA TYR A 25 -0.36 1.18 3.97
C TYR A 25 -1.82 0.76 4.04
N GLN A 26 -2.63 1.63 4.62
CA GLN A 26 -4.09 1.54 4.54
C GLN A 26 -4.59 2.58 3.55
N TYR A 27 -5.53 2.20 2.69
CA TYR A 27 -6.11 3.11 1.71
C TYR A 27 -7.64 3.13 1.79
N SER A 28 -8.23 4.23 1.32
CA SER A 28 -9.64 4.30 1.00
C SER A 28 -9.91 5.17 -0.23
N TYR A 29 -11.04 4.89 -0.86
CA TYR A 29 -11.60 5.69 -1.93
C TYR A 29 -13.11 5.78 -1.77
N THR A 30 -13.65 7.00 -1.69
CA THR A 30 -15.09 7.23 -1.63
C THR A 30 -15.63 7.57 -3.01
N PHE A 31 -16.60 6.81 -3.50
CA PHE A 31 -17.24 7.04 -4.80
C PHE A 31 -18.26 8.19 -4.72
N ALA A 32 -18.73 8.68 -5.88
CA ALA A 32 -19.69 9.79 -5.94
C ALA A 32 -21.04 9.44 -5.30
N ASP A 33 -21.40 8.15 -5.33
CA ASP A 33 -22.62 7.58 -4.76
C ASP A 33 -22.49 7.27 -3.26
N GLY A 34 -21.34 7.60 -2.64
CA GLY A 34 -21.08 7.37 -1.23
C GLY A 34 -20.56 5.97 -0.88
N ASN A 35 -20.47 5.05 -1.86
CA ASN A 35 -19.80 3.77 -1.64
C ASN A 35 -18.32 4.00 -1.28
N VAL A 36 -17.72 3.05 -0.57
CA VAL A 36 -16.31 3.12 -0.16
C VAL A 36 -15.58 1.86 -0.58
N ALA A 37 -14.49 2.02 -1.33
CA ALA A 37 -13.47 1.01 -1.47
C ALA A 37 -12.38 1.24 -0.42
N SER A 38 -11.91 0.19 0.23
CA SER A 38 -10.83 0.29 1.22
C SER A 38 -9.99 -0.96 1.25
N GLY A 39 -8.85 -0.90 1.91
CA GLY A 39 -7.98 -2.06 2.06
C GLY A 39 -6.59 -1.69 2.52
N THR A 40 -5.69 -2.65 2.38
CA THR A 40 -4.28 -2.52 2.73
C THR A 40 -3.40 -3.09 1.63
N PHE A 41 -2.16 -2.61 1.58
CA PHE A 41 -1.08 -3.25 0.86
C PHE A 41 0.23 -2.90 1.56
N ASP A 42 1.21 -3.78 1.47
CA ASP A 42 2.58 -3.45 1.82
C ASP A 42 3.28 -2.86 0.60
N GLY A 43 4.18 -1.91 0.80
CA GLY A 43 4.95 -1.33 -0.29
C GLY A 43 6.12 -0.47 0.17
N THR A 44 6.89 0.03 -0.80
CA THR A 44 8.04 0.90 -0.56
C THR A 44 7.73 2.31 -1.04
N ALA A 45 7.75 3.30 -0.15
CA ALA A 45 7.55 4.70 -0.53
C ALA A 45 8.84 5.36 -1.01
N ASN A 46 8.74 6.11 -2.11
CA ASN A 46 9.77 7.03 -2.58
C ASN A 46 9.09 8.33 -3.06
N GLY A 47 9.20 9.38 -2.25
CA GLY A 47 8.49 10.64 -2.48
C GLY A 47 6.96 10.42 -2.46
N ASN A 48 6.28 10.84 -3.52
CA ASN A 48 4.82 10.68 -3.65
C ASN A 48 4.39 9.23 -3.98
N LEU A 49 5.30 8.38 -4.46
CA LEU A 49 4.96 7.07 -5.00
C LEU A 49 5.16 5.96 -3.98
N ILE A 50 4.33 4.93 -4.08
CA ILE A 50 4.44 3.67 -3.35
C ILE A 50 4.48 2.55 -4.38
N THR A 51 5.60 1.81 -4.41
CA THR A 51 5.87 0.73 -5.36
C THR A 51 6.03 -0.61 -4.65
N ASP A 52 6.26 -1.67 -5.43
CA ASP A 52 6.51 -3.03 -4.92
C ASP A 52 5.37 -3.55 -4.04
N LEU A 53 4.14 -3.28 -4.50
CA LEU A 53 2.92 -3.55 -3.74
C LEU A 53 2.68 -5.05 -3.56
N THR A 54 2.48 -5.48 -2.31
CA THR A 54 2.23 -6.88 -1.93
C THR A 54 1.21 -6.97 -0.79
N ASN A 55 0.84 -8.19 -0.36
CA ASN A 55 -0.06 -8.45 0.78
C ASN A 55 -1.36 -7.62 0.73
N ILE A 56 -1.99 -7.67 -0.44
CA ILE A 56 -3.08 -6.77 -0.77
C ILE A 56 -4.40 -7.29 -0.20
N THR A 57 -5.16 -6.39 0.41
CA THR A 57 -6.57 -6.59 0.72
C THR A 57 -7.41 -5.52 0.04
N ALA A 58 -8.63 -5.88 -0.35
CA ALA A 58 -9.60 -4.94 -0.90
C ALA A 58 -11.00 -5.26 -0.38
N PHE A 59 -11.75 -4.21 -0.06
CA PHE A 59 -13.09 -4.25 0.48
C PHE A 59 -13.97 -3.23 -0.23
N ALA A 60 -15.24 -3.56 -0.39
CA ALA A 60 -16.30 -2.67 -0.85
C ALA A 60 -17.34 -2.55 0.25
N ASN A 61 -17.53 -1.34 0.79
CA ASN A 61 -18.45 -1.09 1.90
C ASN A 61 -18.23 -2.08 3.07
N GLY A 62 -16.97 -2.41 3.36
CA GLY A 62 -16.58 -3.37 4.40
C GLY A 62 -16.67 -4.85 4.00
N VAL A 63 -17.17 -5.18 2.81
CA VAL A 63 -17.23 -6.55 2.30
C VAL A 63 -15.98 -6.88 1.48
N ALA A 64 -15.25 -7.92 1.87
CA ALA A 64 -14.03 -8.33 1.19
C ALA A 64 -14.28 -8.71 -0.27
N PHE A 65 -13.34 -8.37 -1.15
CA PHE A 65 -13.33 -8.85 -2.53
C PHE A 65 -13.14 -10.36 -2.53
N LYS A 66 -13.92 -11.04 -3.39
CA LYS A 66 -13.90 -12.50 -3.52
C LYS A 66 -13.74 -12.91 -4.98
N THR A 67 -13.14 -14.08 -5.17
CA THR A 67 -13.15 -14.80 -6.44
C THR A 67 -14.58 -15.23 -6.79
N GLN A 68 -14.80 -15.60 -8.05
CA GLN A 68 -16.05 -16.24 -8.48
C GLN A 68 -16.36 -17.53 -7.69
N TYR A 69 -15.36 -18.13 -7.03
CA TYR A 69 -15.48 -19.33 -6.22
C TYR A 69 -15.68 -19.03 -4.72
N GLY A 70 -15.80 -17.76 -4.34
CA GLY A 70 -16.06 -17.32 -2.96
C GLY A 70 -14.82 -17.22 -2.08
N GLU A 71 -13.63 -17.49 -2.60
CA GLU A 71 -12.34 -17.35 -1.90
C GLU A 71 -11.91 -15.88 -1.86
N VAL A 72 -11.29 -15.44 -0.77
CA VAL A 72 -10.71 -14.10 -0.68
C VAL A 72 -9.33 -14.15 -1.33
N ALA A 73 -9.26 -13.80 -2.62
CA ALA A 73 -8.00 -13.54 -3.31
C ALA A 73 -8.09 -12.16 -3.95
N THR A 74 -7.11 -11.29 -3.68
CA THR A 74 -7.03 -9.97 -4.31
C THR A 74 -5.68 -9.85 -4.98
N THR A 75 -5.67 -9.60 -6.29
CA THR A 75 -4.44 -9.31 -7.04
C THR A 75 -4.49 -7.87 -7.55
N ILE A 76 -3.35 -7.18 -7.52
CA ILE A 76 -3.17 -5.88 -8.17
C ILE A 76 -2.43 -6.03 -9.50
N PHE A 77 -2.95 -5.35 -10.52
CA PHE A 77 -2.31 -5.22 -11.83
C PHE A 77 -1.95 -3.77 -12.11
N ASN A 78 -0.81 -3.54 -12.77
CA ASN A 78 -0.55 -2.27 -13.47
C ASN A 78 -1.30 -2.30 -14.79
N TYR A 79 -2.04 -1.23 -15.09
CA TYR A 79 -2.64 -1.04 -16.40
C TYR A 79 -1.71 -0.26 -17.33
N ALA A 80 -1.19 -0.92 -18.36
CA ALA A 80 -0.68 -0.22 -19.53
C ALA A 80 -1.87 0.37 -20.31
N SER A 81 -1.65 1.43 -21.09
CA SER A 81 -2.71 2.17 -21.80
C SER A 81 -3.58 1.33 -22.75
N ASP A 82 -3.17 0.09 -23.02
CA ASP A 82 -3.90 -0.92 -23.76
C ASP A 82 -4.54 -1.93 -22.79
N MET A 83 -5.86 -2.10 -22.90
CA MET A 83 -6.70 -2.93 -22.01
C MET A 83 -6.30 -4.41 -21.90
N TRP A 84 -5.30 -4.80 -22.69
CA TRP A 84 -4.82 -6.15 -22.93
C TRP A 84 -3.42 -6.38 -22.32
N GLY A 85 -2.71 -5.30 -21.95
CA GLY A 85 -1.34 -5.30 -21.45
C GLY A 85 -1.18 -5.40 -19.93
N GLY A 86 -2.27 -5.61 -19.18
CA GLY A 86 -2.22 -5.72 -17.72
C GLY A 86 -1.25 -6.82 -17.25
N ALA A 87 -0.16 -6.42 -16.60
CA ALA A 87 0.83 -7.32 -16.03
C ALA A 87 0.68 -7.36 -14.50
N ALA A 88 0.81 -8.56 -13.93
CA ALA A 88 0.91 -8.68 -12.47
C ALA A 88 2.23 -8.04 -12.02
N GLY A 89 2.17 -7.19 -11.01
CA GLY A 89 3.31 -6.38 -10.59
C GLY A 89 3.45 -5.05 -11.34
N GLY A 90 4.30 -4.17 -10.82
CA GLY A 90 4.54 -2.83 -11.37
C GLY A 90 3.45 -1.81 -11.09
N ALA A 91 2.39 -2.15 -10.36
CA ALA A 91 1.36 -1.20 -9.98
C ALA A 91 1.94 -0.16 -9.01
N VAL A 92 1.41 1.04 -9.08
CA VAL A 92 1.87 2.18 -8.30
C VAL A 92 0.68 2.82 -7.63
N ALA A 93 0.79 3.01 -6.32
CA ALA A 93 -0.06 3.92 -5.56
C ALA A 93 0.69 5.23 -5.32
N SER A 94 -0.03 6.28 -4.99
CA SER A 94 0.51 7.60 -4.69
C SER A 94 -0.23 8.23 -3.53
N PHE A 95 0.47 9.02 -2.72
CA PHE A 95 -0.15 9.68 -1.57
C PHE A 95 -1.22 10.69 -1.99
N ASP A 96 -1.00 11.39 -3.10
CA ASP A 96 -1.95 12.35 -3.66
C ASP A 96 -2.99 11.73 -4.60
N GLY A 97 -2.87 10.44 -4.94
CA GLY A 97 -3.75 9.73 -5.87
C GLY A 97 -3.54 10.06 -7.36
N THR A 98 -2.71 11.04 -7.71
CA THR A 98 -2.58 11.52 -9.10
C THR A 98 -1.77 10.58 -9.99
N ALA A 99 -0.97 9.70 -9.39
CA ALA A 99 -0.15 8.71 -10.09
C ALA A 99 -0.65 7.27 -9.90
N ASN A 100 -1.83 7.08 -9.30
CA ASN A 100 -2.38 5.75 -9.08
C ASN A 100 -2.62 5.00 -10.39
N ASN A 101 -2.30 3.71 -10.39
CA ASN A 101 -2.60 2.79 -11.48
C ASN A 101 -2.94 1.41 -10.92
N LEU A 102 -4.01 1.36 -10.13
CA LEU A 102 -4.39 0.20 -9.33
C LEU A 102 -5.64 -0.44 -9.92
N LEU A 103 -5.54 -1.67 -10.38
CA LEU A 103 -6.68 -2.54 -10.66
C LEU A 103 -6.66 -3.71 -9.69
N PHE A 104 -7.65 -3.77 -8.82
CA PHE A 104 -7.91 -4.91 -7.94
C PHE A 104 -8.90 -5.85 -8.61
N THR A 105 -8.63 -7.16 -8.54
CA THR A 105 -9.58 -8.17 -8.98
C THR A 105 -9.60 -9.35 -8.02
N GLY A 106 -10.82 -9.85 -7.80
CA GLY A 106 -11.07 -11.13 -7.16
C GLY A 106 -10.79 -12.34 -8.06
N GLY A 107 -10.70 -12.17 -9.38
CA GLY A 107 -10.60 -13.28 -10.34
C GLY A 107 -9.16 -13.70 -10.67
N THR A 108 -8.99 -14.93 -11.13
CA THR A 108 -7.78 -15.33 -11.86
C THR A 108 -7.85 -14.73 -13.27
N ARG A 109 -6.79 -14.03 -13.69
CA ARG A 109 -6.69 -13.48 -15.06
C ARG A 109 -6.71 -14.63 -16.06
N GLN A 110 -7.49 -14.54 -17.14
CA GLN A 110 -7.16 -15.26 -18.38
C GLN A 110 -6.02 -14.51 -19.08
N PRO A 111 -4.81 -15.08 -19.20
CA PRO A 111 -3.73 -14.46 -19.97
C PRO A 111 -4.19 -14.26 -21.42
N GLY A 112 -3.94 -13.09 -22.00
CA GLY A 112 -4.32 -12.79 -23.40
C GLY A 112 -5.65 -12.04 -23.58
N GLY A 113 -6.26 -11.60 -22.47
CA GLY A 113 -7.37 -10.64 -22.47
C GLY A 113 -8.78 -11.25 -22.44
N GLY A 114 -9.01 -12.06 -21.41
CA GLY A 114 -10.36 -12.36 -20.98
C GLY A 114 -10.91 -11.32 -20.01
N PHE A 115 -12.22 -11.37 -19.81
CA PHE A 115 -12.92 -10.66 -18.74
C PHE A 115 -12.39 -11.10 -17.35
N PHE A 116 -12.40 -10.19 -16.39
CA PHE A 116 -12.15 -10.54 -15.00
C PHE A 116 -13.39 -11.24 -14.43
N TYR A 117 -13.25 -12.47 -13.97
CA TYR A 117 -14.34 -13.21 -13.33
C TYR A 117 -14.32 -12.97 -11.81
N GLY A 118 -15.12 -12.01 -11.34
CA GLY A 118 -15.24 -11.65 -9.93
C GLY A 118 -15.34 -10.15 -9.70
N SER A 119 -15.23 -9.70 -8.45
CA SER A 119 -15.25 -8.27 -8.12
C SER A 119 -14.02 -7.58 -8.71
N THR A 120 -14.22 -6.44 -9.37
CA THR A 120 -13.13 -5.58 -9.87
C THR A 120 -13.23 -4.17 -9.28
N LEU A 121 -12.10 -3.48 -9.16
CA LEU A 121 -12.00 -2.11 -8.69
C LEU A 121 -10.84 -1.40 -9.37
N ASN A 122 -11.13 -0.28 -10.02
CA ASN A 122 -10.16 0.55 -10.72
C ASN A 122 -9.96 1.86 -9.99
N LEU A 123 -8.71 2.16 -9.60
CA LEU A 123 -8.33 3.40 -8.92
C LEU A 123 -7.10 4.00 -9.60
N GLY A 124 -7.34 5.01 -10.44
CA GLY A 124 -6.29 5.77 -11.09
C GLY A 124 -6.80 6.66 -12.22
N PRO A 125 -6.18 7.83 -12.47
CA PRO A 125 -6.60 8.74 -13.54
C PRO A 125 -6.31 8.19 -14.94
N ARG A 126 -5.46 7.16 -15.06
CA ARG A 126 -5.12 6.50 -16.34
C ARG A 126 -6.13 5.40 -16.72
N MET A 127 -7.17 5.17 -15.92
CA MET A 127 -8.14 4.08 -16.05
C MET A 127 -9.51 4.54 -16.57
N THR A 128 -9.57 5.63 -17.34
CA THR A 128 -10.82 6.25 -17.81
C THR A 128 -11.64 5.42 -18.81
N ASN A 129 -11.06 4.37 -19.41
CA ASN A 129 -11.71 3.57 -20.46
C ASN A 129 -12.27 2.23 -19.99
N LEU A 130 -12.04 1.84 -18.75
CA LEU A 130 -12.79 0.76 -18.13
C LEU A 130 -13.90 1.46 -17.37
N LEU A 131 -15.15 1.20 -17.77
CA LEU A 131 -16.40 1.60 -17.10
C LEU A 131 -16.12 1.98 -15.64
N GLY A 132 -16.53 3.18 -15.21
CA GLY A 132 -16.01 3.91 -14.06
C GLY A 132 -15.76 3.14 -12.74
N ALA A 133 -15.14 3.82 -11.79
CA ALA A 133 -14.72 3.21 -10.54
C ALA A 133 -15.94 2.57 -9.84
N GLY A 134 -16.07 1.25 -9.80
CA GLY A 134 -17.30 0.58 -9.34
C GLY A 134 -17.02 -0.79 -8.77
N VAL A 135 -17.95 -1.30 -7.97
CA VAL A 135 -17.92 -2.64 -7.37
C VAL A 135 -19.11 -3.41 -7.91
N THR A 136 -18.88 -4.37 -8.80
CA THR A 136 -19.91 -5.34 -9.18
C THR A 136 -19.30 -6.64 -9.68
N PRO A 137 -20.14 -7.69 -9.80
CA PRO A 137 -19.84 -8.86 -10.61
C PRO A 137 -19.82 -8.57 -12.13
N TRP A 138 -20.56 -7.57 -12.66
CA TRP A 138 -20.81 -7.36 -14.11
C TRP A 138 -21.23 -5.92 -14.55
N GLY A 139 -20.69 -4.83 -14.01
CA GLY A 139 -20.96 -3.45 -14.49
C GLY A 139 -20.61 -2.29 -13.52
N SER A 140 -20.17 -1.14 -14.01
CA SER A 140 -19.59 -0.13 -13.10
C SER A 140 -20.62 0.71 -12.36
N THR A 141 -20.53 0.71 -11.02
CA THR A 141 -21.41 1.48 -10.13
C THR A 141 -20.93 2.88 -9.79
N GLY A 142 -19.67 3.26 -10.06
CA GLY A 142 -19.21 4.61 -9.72
C GLY A 142 -18.55 5.35 -10.86
N GLY A 143 -18.55 6.68 -10.69
CA GLY A 143 -18.13 7.63 -11.71
C GLY A 143 -16.62 7.66 -11.95
N ALA A 144 -16.18 8.64 -12.76
CA ALA A 144 -14.77 8.85 -13.06
C ALA A 144 -13.92 8.96 -11.79
N TYR A 145 -12.68 8.44 -11.82
CA TYR A 145 -11.73 8.57 -10.72
C TYR A 145 -11.48 10.04 -10.36
N SER A 146 -11.40 10.36 -9.07
CA SER A 146 -10.97 11.67 -8.59
C SER A 146 -9.98 11.51 -7.45
N ALA A 147 -8.77 12.02 -7.64
CA ALA A 147 -7.70 12.02 -6.65
C ALA A 147 -8.14 12.63 -5.31
N ALA A 148 -9.04 13.61 -5.32
CA ALA A 148 -9.56 14.24 -4.10
C ALA A 148 -10.38 13.30 -3.19
N ARG A 149 -10.79 12.13 -3.69
CA ARG A 149 -11.55 11.13 -2.92
C ARG A 149 -10.70 9.93 -2.53
N TRP A 150 -9.41 9.95 -2.87
CA TRP A 150 -8.42 8.95 -2.49
C TRP A 150 -7.72 9.37 -1.20
N SER A 151 -7.42 8.38 -0.37
CA SER A 151 -6.58 8.54 0.82
C SER A 151 -5.71 7.31 1.00
N VAL A 152 -4.45 7.50 1.35
CA VAL A 152 -3.55 6.43 1.75
C VAL A 152 -2.59 6.94 2.82
N SER A 153 -2.36 6.13 3.84
CA SER A 153 -1.45 6.46 4.95
C SER A 153 -0.69 5.24 5.41
N ALA A 154 0.56 5.43 5.82
CA ALA A 154 1.33 4.38 6.47
C ALA A 154 0.65 3.99 7.79
N VAL A 155 0.54 2.70 8.06
CA VAL A 155 0.12 2.15 9.34
C VAL A 155 1.37 2.07 10.23
N PRO A 156 1.43 2.79 11.36
CA PRO A 156 2.57 2.71 12.25
C PRO A 156 2.78 1.27 12.74
N GLU A 157 3.92 0.67 12.43
CA GLU A 157 4.19 -0.71 12.85
C GLU A 157 4.27 -0.79 14.39
N PRO A 158 3.75 -1.86 15.02
CA PRO A 158 3.91 -2.11 16.45
C PRO A 158 5.38 -2.10 16.90
N ALA A 159 6.29 -2.54 16.04
CA ALA A 159 7.72 -2.54 16.28
C ALA A 159 8.31 -1.12 16.43
N THR A 160 7.71 -0.10 15.81
CA THR A 160 8.12 1.30 15.98
C THR A 160 7.90 1.76 17.41
N TYR A 161 6.79 1.36 18.03
CA TYR A 161 6.56 1.59 19.45
C TYR A 161 7.53 0.78 20.31
N GLY A 162 7.82 -0.46 19.95
CA GLY A 162 8.83 -1.29 20.62
C GLY A 162 10.24 -0.67 20.59
N MET A 163 10.65 -0.12 19.45
CA MET A 163 11.94 0.56 19.27
C MET A 163 11.98 1.91 19.98
N LEU A 164 10.88 2.66 19.96
CA LEU A 164 10.75 3.91 20.73
C LEU A 164 10.85 3.64 22.24
N LEU A 165 10.09 2.67 22.74
CA LEU A 165 10.12 2.28 24.15
C LEU A 165 11.47 1.65 24.54
N GLY A 166 12.05 0.83 23.66
CA GLY A 166 13.39 0.28 23.83
C GLY A 166 14.46 1.38 23.90
N GLY A 167 14.38 2.38 23.02
CA GLY A 167 15.26 3.55 23.02
C GLY A 167 15.12 4.38 24.29
N LEU A 168 13.88 4.68 24.72
CA LEU A 168 13.62 5.39 25.97
C LEU A 168 14.10 4.60 27.19
N GLY A 169 13.93 3.27 27.18
CA GLY A 169 14.44 2.37 28.22
C GLY A 169 15.97 2.42 28.35
N LEU A 170 16.69 2.40 27.22
CA LEU A 170 18.15 2.55 27.19
C LEU A 170 18.60 3.91 27.72
N VAL A 171 17.95 5.00 27.30
CA VAL A 171 18.25 6.36 27.80
C VAL A 171 18.02 6.45 29.30
N GLY A 172 16.91 5.92 29.80
CA GLY A 172 16.60 5.86 31.24
C GLY A 172 17.65 5.09 32.04
N LEU A 173 18.11 3.94 31.54
CA LEU A 173 19.19 3.16 32.16
C LEU A 173 20.52 3.91 32.18
N MET A 174 20.89 4.60 31.09
CA MET A 174 22.11 5.40 31.03
C MET A 174 22.05 6.60 31.99
N ALA A 175 20.91 7.29 32.06
CA ALA A 175 20.70 8.39 32.99
C ALA A 175 20.82 7.93 34.46
N ARG A 176 20.27 6.75 34.79
CA ARG A 176 20.41 6.14 36.12
C ARG A 176 21.86 5.85 36.47
N ARG A 177 22.64 5.30 35.53
CA ARG A 177 24.07 4.98 35.76
C ARG A 177 24.92 6.21 36.01
N ARG A 178 24.61 7.33 35.35
CA ARG A 178 25.32 8.62 35.55
C ARG A 178 25.05 9.29 36.89
N ARG A 179 23.93 8.95 37.54
CA ARG A 179 23.55 9.51 38.85
C ARG A 179 24.08 8.68 40.03
N ALA A 180 24.47 7.43 39.78
CA ALA A 180 24.98 6.50 40.78
C ALA A 180 26.52 6.40 40.81
N ALA A 181 27.20 7.16 39.95
CA ALA A 181 28.64 7.35 39.92
C ALA A 181 28.94 8.83 40.21
#